data_AF-A0A920EZY0-F1
#
_entry.id   AF-A0A920EZY0-F1
#
_cell.length_a   1.000
_cell.length_b   1.000
_cell.length_c   1.000
_cell.angle_alpha   90.00
_cell.angle_beta   90.00
_cell.angle_gamma   90.00
#
_symmetry.space_group_name_H-M   'P 1'
#
loop_
_entity.id
_entity.type
_entity.pdbx_description
1 polymer ?
#
loop_
_entity_poly.entity_id
_entity_poly.type
_entity_poly.pdbx_seq_one_letter_code
_entity_poly.pdbx_strand_id
1 'polypeptide(L)'
;MTKVVVIGGGFGGLSAAIELANKGFEVDLLDPESELGGKVARIEDSDGNSFDCGPTVVTLKDVFSNLFTKSNENIDEYVKFNKLDIIARHAWSSDETLDLFSDPQKSFEAVAKFAGITEAKKLSRVFKIGSRTFHSIRKNLYEMPETRNVEND
;
A
#
# COMPACT_ATOMS: atom_id res chain seq x y z
N MET A 1 34.21 -2.42 2.53
CA MET A 1 32.76 -2.24 2.32
C MET A 1 32.25 -3.55 1.73
N THR A 2 31.20 -4.14 2.30
CA THR A 2 30.66 -5.41 1.79
C THR A 2 29.72 -5.11 0.63
N LYS A 3 29.90 -5.83 -0.49
CA LYS A 3 29.00 -5.76 -1.65
C LYS A 3 27.82 -6.69 -1.47
N VAL A 4 26.63 -6.21 -1.83
CA VAL A 4 25.39 -6.99 -1.84
C VAL A 4 24.72 -6.83 -3.19
N VAL A 5 24.30 -7.93 -3.79
CA VAL A 5 23.51 -7.93 -5.01
C VAL A 5 22.05 -8.18 -4.66
N VAL A 6 21.15 -7.31 -5.12
CA VAL A 6 19.70 -7.48 -5.02
C VAL A 6 19.17 -7.78 -6.42
N ILE A 7 18.42 -8.87 -6.57
CA ILE A 7 17.85 -9.31 -7.85
C ILE A 7 16.34 -9.05 -7.83
N GLY A 8 15.88 -8.19 -8.74
CA GLY A 8 14.50 -7.76 -8.91
C GLY A 8 14.23 -6.36 -8.35
N GLY A 9 13.89 -5.42 -9.21
CA GLY A 9 13.57 -4.02 -8.97
C GLY A 9 12.10 -3.74 -8.65
N GLY A 10 11.35 -4.72 -8.15
CA GLY A 10 10.02 -4.47 -7.58
C GLY A 10 10.09 -3.82 -6.19
N PHE A 11 8.94 -3.46 -5.60
CA PHE A 11 8.91 -2.81 -4.27
C PHE A 11 9.71 -3.54 -3.18
N GLY A 12 9.69 -4.87 -3.16
CA GLY A 12 10.47 -5.66 -2.20
C GLY A 12 11.98 -5.48 -2.36
N GLY A 13 12.48 -5.57 -3.60
CA GLY A 13 13.91 -5.43 -3.88
C GLY A 13 14.38 -3.99 -3.76
N LEU A 14 13.59 -3.01 -4.21
CA LEU A 14 13.86 -1.58 -3.98
C LEU A 14 13.96 -1.26 -2.49
N SER A 15 13.00 -1.72 -1.69
CA SER A 15 13.02 -1.50 -0.23
C SER A 15 14.23 -2.16 0.42
N ALA A 16 14.57 -3.39 0.02
CA ALA A 16 15.76 -4.09 0.53
C ALA A 16 17.05 -3.36 0.15
N ALA A 17 17.18 -2.90 -1.10
CA ALA A 17 18.34 -2.16 -1.57
C ALA A 17 18.53 -0.85 -0.79
N ILE A 18 17.45 -0.09 -0.56
CA ILE A 18 17.47 1.15 0.24
C ILE A 18 17.90 0.85 1.68
N GLU A 19 17.30 -0.15 2.34
CA GLU A 19 17.63 -0.51 3.72
C GLU A 19 19.08 -0.99 3.87
N LEU A 20 19.61 -1.72 2.89
CA LEU A 20 21.01 -2.16 2.86
C LEU A 20 21.96 -0.98 2.60
N ALA A 21 21.65 -0.10 1.65
CA ALA A 21 22.44 1.10 1.39
C ALA A 21 22.53 2.00 2.63
N ASN A 22 21.40 2.20 3.34
CA ASN A 22 21.35 2.95 4.60
C ASN A 22 22.20 2.32 5.72
N LYS A 23 22.48 1.02 5.64
CA LYS A 23 23.39 0.31 6.57
C LYS A 23 24.87 0.35 6.12
N GLY A 24 25.19 1.05 5.03
CA GLY A 24 26.55 1.25 4.53
C GLY A 24 27.09 0.12 3.64
N PHE A 25 26.22 -0.73 3.11
CA PHE A 25 26.60 -1.71 2.08
C PHE A 25 26.69 -1.05 0.71
N GLU A 26 27.59 -1.55 -0.15
CA GLU A 26 27.57 -1.20 -1.58
C GLU A 26 26.58 -2.15 -2.26
N VAL A 27 25.50 -1.61 -2.85
CA VAL A 27 24.39 -2.39 -3.36
C VAL A 27 24.29 -2.29 -4.88
N ASP A 28 24.38 -3.43 -5.54
CA ASP A 28 24.06 -3.58 -6.95
C ASP A 28 22.62 -4.11 -7.08
N LEU A 29 21.70 -3.32 -7.64
CA LEU A 29 20.33 -3.74 -7.95
C LEU A 29 20.24 -4.14 -9.42
N LEU A 30 19.84 -5.39 -9.67
CA LEU A 30 19.70 -5.94 -11.01
C LEU A 30 18.23 -6.23 -11.31
N ASP A 31 17.72 -5.72 -12.41
CA ASP A 31 16.41 -6.06 -12.96
C ASP A 31 16.58 -6.39 -14.47
N PRO A 32 15.92 -7.44 -15.00
CA PRO A 32 15.94 -7.70 -16.44
C PRO A 32 15.28 -6.61 -17.29
N GLU A 33 14.35 -5.85 -16.71
CA GLU A 33 13.63 -4.77 -17.39
C GLU A 33 14.42 -3.45 -17.36
N SER A 34 14.20 -2.60 -18.36
CA SER A 34 14.83 -1.27 -18.43
C SER A 34 14.30 -0.29 -17.39
N GLU A 35 13.11 -0.54 -16.86
CA GLU A 35 12.46 0.26 -15.83
C GLU A 35 12.20 -0.57 -14.57
N LEU A 36 12.41 0.05 -13.42
CA LEU A 36 12.13 -0.57 -12.13
C LEU A 36 10.63 -0.51 -11.83
N GLY A 37 10.17 -1.40 -10.96
CA GLY A 37 8.77 -1.50 -10.54
C GLY A 37 8.25 -2.94 -10.55
N GLY A 38 8.85 -3.83 -11.34
CA GLY A 38 8.42 -5.22 -11.44
C GLY A 38 6.91 -5.31 -11.72
N LYS A 39 6.15 -6.01 -10.86
CA LYS A 39 4.69 -6.15 -11.02
C LYS A 39 3.89 -4.85 -10.91
N VAL A 40 4.49 -3.77 -10.41
CA VAL A 40 3.83 -2.46 -10.32
C VAL A 40 4.28 -1.50 -11.41
N ALA A 41 5.05 -1.98 -12.39
CA ALA A 41 5.47 -1.19 -13.53
C ALA A 41 4.26 -0.72 -14.36
N ARG A 42 4.50 0.37 -15.09
CA ARG A 42 3.60 0.93 -16.08
C ARG A 42 3.89 0.27 -17.42
N ILE A 43 2.86 -0.05 -18.19
CA ILE A 43 2.99 -0.49 -19.58
C ILE A 43 2.39 0.56 -20.51
N GLU A 44 2.89 0.63 -21.73
CA GLU A 44 2.34 1.50 -22.77
C GLU A 44 1.91 0.66 -23.98
N ASP A 45 0.76 1.00 -24.56
CA ASP A 45 0.33 0.40 -25.82
C ASP A 45 0.98 1.11 -27.02
N SER A 46 0.72 0.60 -28.23
CA SER A 46 1.27 1.16 -29.47
C SER A 46 0.80 2.59 -29.77
N ASP A 47 -0.29 3.01 -29.15
CA ASP A 47 -0.91 4.32 -29.35
C ASP A 47 -0.41 5.34 -28.31
N GLY A 48 0.49 4.92 -27.41
CA GLY A 48 1.06 5.75 -26.35
C GLY A 48 0.15 5.90 -25.13
N ASN A 49 -0.88 5.05 -24.99
CA ASN A 49 -1.68 5.01 -23.77
C ASN A 49 -0.94 4.21 -22.71
N SER A 50 -0.82 4.76 -21.51
CA SER A 50 -0.16 4.07 -20.40
C SER A 50 -1.16 3.45 -19.43
N PHE A 51 -0.83 2.27 -18.91
CA PHE A 51 -1.64 1.49 -17.98
C PHE A 51 -0.79 1.05 -16.78
N ASP A 52 -1.32 1.23 -15.58
CA ASP A 52 -0.67 0.74 -14.36
C ASP A 52 -1.03 -0.75 -14.15
N CYS A 53 -0.02 -1.62 -14.10
CA CYS A 53 -0.22 -3.07 -13.89
C CYS A 53 -0.28 -3.48 -12.42
N GLY A 54 0.01 -2.55 -11.52
CA GLY A 54 0.13 -2.76 -10.08
C GLY A 54 -1.15 -2.48 -9.28
N PRO A 55 -1.04 -2.48 -7.93
CA PRO A 55 -2.12 -2.01 -7.08
C PRO A 55 -2.42 -0.55 -7.39
N THR A 56 -3.68 -0.25 -7.70
CA THR A 56 -4.14 1.09 -8.09
C THR A 56 -4.49 1.98 -6.88
N VAL A 57 -4.46 1.43 -5.66
CA VAL A 57 -4.77 2.15 -4.41
C VAL A 57 -3.69 1.90 -3.37
N VAL A 58 -3.24 2.99 -2.73
CA VAL A 58 -2.32 2.95 -1.59
C VAL A 58 -3.11 3.18 -0.29
N THR A 59 -3.18 2.17 0.57
CA THR A 59 -3.94 2.23 1.84
C THR A 59 -3.07 2.49 3.08
N LEU A 60 -1.75 2.27 2.99
CA LEU A 60 -0.80 2.42 4.09
C LEU A 60 0.39 3.29 3.66
N LYS A 61 0.12 4.56 3.31
CA LYS A 61 1.14 5.53 2.89
C LYS A 61 2.33 5.57 3.85
N ASP A 62 2.07 5.50 5.15
CA ASP A 62 3.09 5.57 6.21
C ASP A 62 4.20 4.52 6.08
N VAL A 63 3.90 3.34 5.51
CA VAL A 63 4.92 2.30 5.27
C VAL A 63 5.98 2.81 4.29
N PHE A 64 5.55 3.48 3.22
CA PHE A 64 6.45 4.08 2.25
C PHE A 64 7.13 5.32 2.82
N SER A 65 6.38 6.18 3.52
CA SER A 65 6.95 7.35 4.19
C SER A 65 8.10 6.97 5.13
N ASN A 66 7.93 5.91 5.93
CA ASN A 66 8.96 5.43 6.85
C ASN A 66 10.26 5.02 6.14
N LEU A 67 10.16 4.37 4.96
CA LEU A 67 11.32 3.98 4.17
C LEU A 67 12.13 5.21 3.68
N PHE A 68 11.42 6.25 3.24
CA PHE A 68 12.06 7.51 2.82
C PHE A 68 12.67 8.24 4.01
N THR A 69 11.94 8.36 5.13
CA THR A 69 12.45 9.03 6.35
C THR A 69 13.72 8.38 6.88
N LYS A 70 13.85 7.04 6.82
CA LYS A 70 15.09 6.34 7.20
C LYS A 70 16.30 6.73 6.34
N SER A 71 16.05 7.19 5.13
CA SER A 71 17.05 7.70 4.19
C SER A 71 17.23 9.23 4.30
N ASN A 72 16.60 9.86 5.30
CA ASN A 72 16.47 11.32 5.46
C ASN A 72 15.75 12.03 4.30
N GLU A 73 14.89 11.31 3.58
CA GLU A 73 14.12 11.82 2.46
C GLU A 73 12.63 11.96 2.82
N ASN A 74 11.91 12.81 2.08
CA ASN A 74 10.47 12.97 2.20
C ASN A 74 9.75 12.47 0.95
N ILE A 75 8.96 11.40 1.07
CA ILE A 75 8.26 10.80 -0.08
C ILE A 75 7.33 11.78 -0.81
N ASP A 76 6.77 12.78 -0.13
CA ASP A 76 5.87 13.76 -0.74
C ASP A 76 6.59 14.70 -1.74
N GLU A 77 7.92 14.73 -1.72
CA GLU A 77 8.74 15.46 -2.71
C GLU A 77 8.91 14.67 -4.03
N TYR A 78 8.70 13.35 -3.98
CA TYR A 78 8.85 12.45 -5.12
C TYR A 78 7.50 11.99 -5.68
N VAL A 79 6.50 11.82 -4.81
CA VAL A 79 5.20 11.22 -5.16
C VAL A 79 4.06 12.06 -4.60
N LYS A 80 3.17 12.51 -5.49
CA LYS A 80 1.95 13.21 -5.08
C LYS A 80 0.84 12.21 -4.74
N PHE A 81 0.44 12.17 -3.48
CA PHE A 81 -0.70 11.35 -3.02
C PHE A 81 -2.01 12.14 -3.07
N ASN A 82 -3.03 11.58 -3.74
CA ASN A 82 -4.38 12.13 -3.77
C ASN A 82 -5.29 11.30 -2.87
N LYS A 83 -5.88 11.93 -1.85
CA LYS A 83 -6.83 11.25 -0.96
C LYS A 83 -8.17 11.05 -1.68
N LEU A 84 -8.65 9.82 -1.72
CA LEU A 84 -9.97 9.48 -2.27
C LEU A 84 -11.04 9.51 -1.17
N ASP A 85 -12.14 10.23 -1.40
CA ASP A 85 -13.30 10.22 -0.49
C ASP A 85 -14.12 8.94 -0.68
N ILE A 86 -14.41 8.56 -1.92
CA ILE A 86 -15.03 7.28 -2.28
C ILE A 86 -13.91 6.25 -2.46
N ILE A 87 -13.93 5.20 -1.63
CA ILE A 87 -12.91 4.14 -1.62
C ILE A 87 -13.33 2.92 -2.45
N ALA A 88 -14.64 2.74 -2.67
CA ALA A 88 -15.17 1.71 -3.55
C ALA A 88 -16.58 2.10 -4.01
N ARG A 89 -16.85 1.96 -5.31
CA ARG A 89 -18.20 2.03 -5.88
C ARG A 89 -18.61 0.66 -6.37
N HIS A 90 -19.73 0.17 -5.86
CA HIS A 90 -20.36 -1.06 -6.31
C HIS A 90 -21.58 -0.68 -7.15
N ALA A 91 -21.69 -1.20 -8.36
CA ALA A 91 -22.76 -0.86 -9.29
C ALA A 91 -23.44 -2.14 -9.78
N TRP A 92 -24.77 -2.15 -9.73
CA TRP A 92 -25.62 -3.23 -10.25
C TRP A 92 -26.36 -2.79 -11.52
N SER A 93 -26.78 -1.53 -11.59
CA SER A 93 -27.41 -0.91 -12.76
C SER A 93 -27.00 0.57 -12.86
N SER A 94 -27.55 1.28 -13.84
CA SER A 94 -27.36 2.73 -14.00
C SER A 94 -27.89 3.57 -12.84
N ASP A 95 -28.86 3.03 -12.09
CA ASP A 95 -29.58 3.69 -11.00
C ASP A 95 -29.37 3.02 -9.63
N GLU A 96 -28.72 1.84 -9.60
CA GLU A 96 -28.44 1.08 -8.38
C GLU A 96 -26.94 1.01 -8.12
N THR A 97 -26.48 1.89 -7.22
CA THR A 97 -25.07 1.99 -6.81
C THR A 97 -24.92 2.14 -5.30
N LEU A 98 -23.86 1.54 -4.76
CA LEU A 98 -23.41 1.71 -3.38
C LEU A 98 -21.97 2.21 -3.34
N ASP A 99 -21.81 3.44 -2.85
CA ASP A 99 -20.49 4.01 -2.55
C ASP A 99 -20.11 3.73 -1.10
N LEU A 100 -18.88 3.25 -0.91
CA LEU A 100 -18.19 3.22 0.37
C LEU A 100 -17.17 4.36 0.40
N PHE A 101 -17.02 4.96 1.57
CA PHE A 101 -16.26 6.17 1.79
C PHE A 101 -15.10 5.94 2.75
N SER A 102 -14.07 6.80 2.66
CA SER A 102 -12.98 6.86 3.62
C SER A 102 -13.45 7.23 5.03
N ASP A 103 -14.62 7.87 5.13
CA ASP A 103 -15.35 8.08 6.38
C ASP A 103 -16.28 6.88 6.68
N PRO A 104 -16.06 6.14 7.79
CA PRO A 104 -16.91 5.03 8.18
C PRO A 104 -18.38 5.41 8.42
N GLN A 105 -18.66 6.64 8.84
CA GLN A 105 -20.01 7.12 9.11
C GLN A 105 -20.78 7.36 7.81
N LYS A 106 -20.15 7.98 6.80
CA LYS A 106 -20.74 8.09 5.46
C LYS A 106 -21.05 6.71 4.86
N SER A 107 -20.14 5.75 5.04
CA SER A 107 -20.35 4.37 4.60
C SER A 107 -21.54 3.70 5.33
N PHE A 108 -21.68 3.96 6.63
CA PHE A 108 -22.82 3.47 7.40
C PHE A 108 -24.15 4.03 6.85
N GLU A 109 -24.21 5.33 6.60
CA GLU A 109 -25.40 6.00 6.06
C GLU A 109 -25.74 5.51 4.65
N ALA A 110 -24.72 5.34 3.80
CA ALA A 110 -24.90 4.79 2.45
C ALA A 110 -25.46 3.38 2.47
N VAL A 111 -24.92 2.48 3.31
CA VAL A 111 -25.46 1.12 3.46
C VAL A 111 -26.84 1.13 4.11
N ALA A 112 -27.10 2.00 5.08
CA ALA A 112 -28.42 2.11 5.70
C ALA A 112 -29.49 2.51 4.70
N LYS A 113 -29.16 3.43 3.79
CA LYS A 113 -30.03 3.84 2.68
C LYS A 113 -30.21 2.73 1.64
N PHE A 114 -29.14 2.01 1.31
CA PHE A 114 -29.14 1.00 0.24
C PHE A 114 -29.77 -0.34 0.66
N ALA A 115 -29.36 -0.88 1.82
CA ALA A 115 -29.71 -2.22 2.28
C ALA A 115 -30.37 -2.25 3.69
N GLY A 116 -30.66 -1.09 4.26
CA GLY A 116 -31.33 -0.97 5.55
C GLY A 116 -30.40 -0.94 6.77
N ILE A 117 -30.95 -0.48 7.89
CA ILE A 117 -30.19 -0.20 9.12
C ILE A 117 -29.50 -1.42 9.72
N THR A 118 -30.08 -2.61 9.53
CA THR A 118 -29.52 -3.87 10.05
C THR A 118 -28.19 -4.19 9.38
N GLU A 119 -28.09 -4.02 8.05
CA GLU A 119 -26.85 -4.25 7.30
C GLU A 119 -25.80 -3.19 7.61
N ALA A 120 -26.21 -1.94 7.78
CA ALA A 120 -25.30 -0.86 8.21
C ALA A 120 -24.65 -1.17 9.57
N LYS A 121 -25.42 -1.69 10.54
CA LYS A 121 -24.89 -2.12 11.84
C LYS A 121 -23.91 -3.30 11.71
N LYS A 122 -24.14 -4.23 10.77
CA LYS A 122 -23.19 -5.32 10.49
C LYS A 122 -21.89 -4.76 9.91
N LEU A 123 -21.95 -3.81 8.97
CA LEU A 123 -20.75 -3.15 8.43
C LEU A 123 -19.94 -2.49 9.55
N SER A 124 -20.58 -1.76 10.46
CA SER A 124 -19.87 -1.17 11.62
C SER A 124 -19.18 -2.22 12.48
N ARG A 125 -19.75 -3.41 12.62
CA ARG A 125 -19.10 -4.52 13.35
C ARG A 125 -17.86 -5.02 12.61
N VAL A 126 -17.92 -5.14 11.28
CA VAL A 126 -16.76 -5.51 10.45
C VAL A 126 -15.65 -4.47 10.58
N PHE A 127 -15.98 -3.17 10.48
CA PHE A 127 -14.99 -2.10 10.66
C PHE A 127 -14.35 -2.10 12.05
N LYS A 128 -15.13 -2.36 13.11
CA LYS A 128 -14.58 -2.52 14.47
C LYS A 128 -13.61 -3.69 14.58
N ILE A 129 -13.94 -4.83 13.97
CA ILE A 129 -13.04 -6.00 13.95
C ILE A 129 -11.78 -5.66 13.16
N GLY A 130 -11.91 -5.13 11.95
CA GLY A 130 -10.78 -4.73 11.10
C GLY A 130 -9.86 -3.73 11.79
N SER A 131 -10.42 -2.71 12.42
CA SER A 131 -9.65 -1.72 13.20
C SER A 131 -8.92 -2.37 14.37
N ARG A 132 -9.58 -3.22 15.16
CA ARG A 132 -8.92 -3.95 16.25
C ARG A 132 -7.78 -4.82 15.74
N THR A 133 -8.03 -5.63 14.71
CA THR A 133 -7.02 -6.49 14.10
C THR A 133 -5.84 -5.68 13.61
N PHE A 134 -6.09 -4.60 12.85
CA PHE A 134 -5.04 -3.71 12.35
C PHE A 134 -4.18 -3.18 13.49
N HIS A 135 -4.77 -2.58 14.53
CA HIS A 135 -4.01 -2.03 15.65
C HIS A 135 -3.25 -3.10 16.45
N SER A 136 -3.80 -4.31 16.58
CA SER A 136 -3.12 -5.42 17.26
C SER A 136 -1.88 -5.93 16.50
N ILE A 137 -1.87 -5.87 15.18
CA ILE A 137 -0.73 -6.31 14.37
C ILE A 137 0.18 -5.15 13.92
N ARG A 138 -0.29 -3.89 14.04
CA ARG A 138 0.35 -2.72 13.43
C ARG A 138 1.83 -2.62 13.77
N LYS A 139 2.13 -2.64 15.08
CA LYS A 139 3.49 -2.46 15.59
C LYS A 139 4.44 -3.54 15.05
N ASN A 140 4.04 -4.80 15.15
CA ASN A 140 4.92 -5.93 14.85
C ASN A 140 5.05 -6.21 13.35
N LEU A 141 4.03 -5.88 12.55
CA LEU A 141 4.02 -6.19 11.12
C LEU A 141 4.45 -5.01 10.24
N TYR A 142 4.15 -3.77 10.64
CA TYR A 142 4.32 -2.60 9.77
C TYR A 142 5.32 -1.57 10.30
N GLU A 143 5.39 -1.35 11.62
CA GLU A 143 6.26 -0.30 12.19
C GLU A 143 7.64 -0.82 12.56
N MET A 144 7.70 -2.04 13.09
CA MET A 144 8.92 -2.69 13.55
C MET A 144 8.89 -4.17 13.16
N PRO A 145 9.09 -4.52 11.86
CA PRO A 145 9.39 -5.88 11.48
C PRO A 145 10.82 -6.19 11.95
N GLU A 146 11.05 -6.22 13.27
CA GLU A 146 12.30 -6.73 13.81
C GLU A 146 12.41 -8.19 13.38
N THR A 147 13.49 -8.50 12.66
CA THR A 147 13.95 -9.87 12.52
C THR A 147 14.09 -10.41 13.93
N ARG A 148 13.33 -11.46 14.30
CA ARG A 148 13.64 -12.22 15.51
C ARG A 148 15.14 -12.51 15.45
N ASN A 149 15.89 -12.06 16.45
CA ASN A 149 17.29 -12.43 16.58
C ASN A 149 17.33 -13.96 16.67
N VAL A 150 17.72 -14.62 15.59
CA VAL A 150 17.87 -16.08 15.50
C VAL A 150 19.17 -16.53 16.21
N GLU A 151 19.81 -15.65 16.99
CA GLU A 151 21.05 -15.93 17.72
C GLU A 151 20.81 -16.61 19.09
N ASN A 152 19.58 -16.99 19.43
CA ASN A 152 19.26 -17.67 20.70
C ASN A 152 18.38 -18.92 20.51
N ASP A 153 18.67 -19.78 19.53
CA ASP A 153 18.20 -21.18 19.48
C ASP A 153 19.36 -22.13 19.12
#